data_AF-A0A9X9PYT9-F1
#
_entry.id   AF-A0A9X9PYT9-F1
#
_cell.length_a   1.000
_cell.length_b   1.000
_cell.length_c   1.000
_cell.angle_alpha   90.00
_cell.angle_beta   90.00
_cell.angle_gamma   90.00
#
_symmetry.space_group_name_H-M   'P 1'
#
loop_
_entity.id
_entity.type
_entity.pdbx_description
1 polymer ?
#
loop_
_entity_poly.entity_id
_entity_poly.type
_entity_poly.pdbx_seq_one_letter_code
_entity_poly.pdbx_strand_id
1 'polypeptide(L)'
;MGKMAAAVGSVATLAAEPGEDAFRKLFRFYRQSRPGTADLGAVIDFSAPRGTEPGARKVVRSQLSVSSVSDHDAHRAGLQPVSKWQAYGLQGYPGFIFIPNPFLPGYQWHWVKQCLKLYSQKPNVCNLDKHMTQEETQDLWEQSKEFLRNKEVNKRRPRSLLEKLRWVTLGYHYNWDSKVCRVPCKFHCLHF
;
A
#
# COMPACT_ATOMS: atom_id res chain seq x y z
N MET A 1 -30.69 11.70 -30.12
CA MET A 1 -29.26 11.82 -29.72
C MET A 1 -28.92 10.58 -28.90
N GLY A 2 -28.27 9.59 -29.52
CA GLY A 2 -28.02 8.27 -28.92
C GLY A 2 -26.92 8.35 -27.85
N LYS A 3 -27.20 7.80 -26.66
CA LYS A 3 -26.16 7.54 -25.66
C LYS A 3 -25.25 6.45 -26.23
N MET A 4 -24.01 6.80 -26.59
CA MET A 4 -22.98 5.78 -26.81
C MET A 4 -22.70 5.12 -25.46
N ALA A 5 -23.13 3.86 -25.31
CA ALA A 5 -22.66 3.03 -24.22
C ALA A 5 -21.16 2.80 -24.43
N ALA A 6 -20.34 3.27 -23.49
CA ALA A 6 -18.92 2.96 -23.51
C ALA A 6 -18.76 1.43 -23.39
N ALA A 7 -18.14 0.81 -24.38
CA ALA A 7 -17.88 -0.62 -24.36
C ALA A 7 -16.99 -0.95 -23.15
N VAL A 8 -17.48 -1.80 -22.26
CA VAL A 8 -16.72 -2.27 -21.10
C VAL A 8 -15.73 -3.32 -21.57
N GLY A 9 -14.43 -3.05 -21.45
CA GLY A 9 -13.39 -4.02 -21.77
C GLY A 9 -13.32 -5.12 -20.70
N SER A 10 -13.41 -6.39 -21.10
CA SER A 10 -13.29 -7.54 -20.19
C SER A 10 -11.91 -8.21 -20.31
N VAL A 11 -11.45 -8.83 -19.23
CA VAL A 11 -10.20 -9.61 -19.19
C VAL A 11 -10.21 -10.72 -20.26
N ALA A 12 -11.39 -11.29 -20.53
CA ALA A 12 -11.58 -12.37 -21.50
C ALA A 12 -11.35 -11.93 -22.96
N THR A 13 -11.46 -10.63 -23.26
CA THR A 13 -11.37 -10.10 -24.63
C THR A 13 -9.97 -9.66 -25.05
N LEU A 14 -8.97 -9.77 -24.16
CA LEU A 14 -7.60 -9.39 -24.50
C LEU A 14 -6.96 -10.44 -25.43
N ALA A 15 -6.55 -10.05 -26.63
CA ALA A 15 -5.67 -10.84 -27.47
C ALA A 15 -4.27 -10.94 -26.81
N ALA A 16 -3.59 -12.08 -26.97
CA ALA A 16 -2.21 -12.23 -26.52
C ALA A 16 -1.26 -11.74 -27.63
N GLU A 17 -0.40 -10.78 -27.31
CA GLU A 17 0.72 -10.42 -28.19
C GLU A 17 1.79 -11.52 -28.16
N PRO A 18 2.54 -11.77 -29.26
CA PRO A 18 3.59 -12.77 -29.27
C PRO A 18 4.64 -12.51 -28.16
N GLY A 19 4.86 -13.50 -27.29
CA GLY A 19 5.83 -13.41 -26.19
C GLY A 19 5.32 -12.76 -24.89
N GLU A 20 4.02 -12.57 -24.74
CA GLU A 20 3.41 -12.11 -23.48
C GLU A 20 2.93 -13.28 -22.61
N ASP A 21 3.46 -13.38 -21.38
CA ASP A 21 2.95 -14.32 -20.38
C ASP A 21 1.63 -13.84 -19.74
N ALA A 22 0.90 -14.77 -19.15
CA ALA A 22 -0.41 -14.50 -18.55
C ALA A 22 -0.38 -13.43 -17.44
N PHE A 23 0.70 -13.35 -16.67
CA PHE A 23 0.82 -12.36 -15.59
C PHE A 23 0.99 -10.96 -16.17
N ARG A 24 1.89 -10.80 -17.16
CA ARG A 24 2.13 -9.51 -17.83
C ARG A 24 0.87 -8.98 -18.51
N LYS A 25 0.06 -9.87 -19.08
CA LYS A 25 -1.24 -9.56 -19.69
C LYS A 25 -2.24 -8.99 -18.69
N LEU A 26 -2.44 -9.70 -17.58
CA LEU A 26 -3.34 -9.24 -16.51
C LEU A 26 -2.84 -7.94 -15.87
N PHE A 27 -1.53 -7.81 -15.66
CA PHE A 27 -0.93 -6.59 -15.15
C PHE A 27 -1.20 -5.39 -16.08
N ARG A 28 -1.00 -5.55 -17.39
CA ARG A 28 -1.25 -4.49 -18.37
C ARG A 28 -2.73 -4.10 -18.41
N PHE A 29 -3.63 -5.08 -18.37
CA PHE A 29 -5.07 -4.85 -18.29
C PHE A 29 -5.41 -3.91 -17.13
N TYR A 30 -5.12 -4.34 -15.89
CA TYR A 30 -5.52 -3.58 -14.69
C TYR A 30 -4.80 -2.24 -14.57
N ARG A 31 -3.57 -2.12 -15.09
CA ARG A 31 -2.85 -0.84 -15.13
C ARG A 31 -3.51 0.17 -16.07
N GLN A 32 -4.14 -0.28 -17.14
CA GLN A 32 -4.82 0.56 -18.13
C GLN A 32 -6.32 0.74 -17.84
N SER A 33 -6.91 -0.12 -17.02
CA SER A 33 -8.30 -0.05 -16.57
C SER A 33 -8.61 1.31 -15.95
N ARG A 34 -9.65 1.99 -16.44
CA ARG A 34 -10.21 3.17 -15.75
C ARG A 34 -11.49 2.77 -15.02
N PRO A 35 -11.70 3.25 -13.78
CA PRO A 35 -12.94 3.03 -13.05
C PRO A 35 -14.16 3.39 -13.92
N GLY A 36 -15.10 2.45 -14.07
CA GLY A 36 -16.32 2.63 -14.88
C GLY A 36 -16.21 2.23 -16.36
N THR A 37 -15.02 1.89 -16.87
CA THR A 37 -14.83 1.48 -18.29
C THR A 37 -14.25 0.09 -18.47
N ALA A 38 -13.66 -0.48 -17.42
CA ALA A 38 -13.09 -1.80 -17.43
C ALA A 38 -13.83 -2.70 -16.45
N ASP A 39 -13.99 -3.96 -16.83
CA ASP A 39 -14.55 -5.01 -15.98
C ASP A 39 -13.60 -5.33 -14.82
N LEU A 40 -14.02 -4.99 -13.61
CA LEU A 40 -13.32 -5.30 -12.37
C LEU A 40 -13.96 -6.49 -11.62
N GLY A 41 -14.92 -7.20 -12.22
CA GLY A 41 -15.63 -8.32 -11.56
C GLY A 41 -14.71 -9.47 -11.15
N ALA A 42 -13.60 -9.65 -11.86
CA ALA A 42 -12.57 -10.64 -11.50
C ALA A 42 -11.68 -10.22 -10.31
N VAL A 43 -11.72 -8.95 -9.87
CA VAL A 43 -10.97 -8.48 -8.70
C VAL A 43 -11.70 -8.93 -7.43
N ILE A 44 -10.99 -9.67 -6.58
CA ILE A 44 -11.56 -10.18 -5.33
C ILE A 44 -11.73 -9.03 -4.33
N ASP A 45 -12.97 -8.81 -3.89
CA ASP A 45 -13.28 -7.93 -2.78
C ASP A 45 -13.49 -8.72 -1.48
N PHE A 46 -12.48 -8.72 -0.62
CA PHE A 46 -12.52 -9.40 0.69
C PHE A 46 -13.42 -8.70 1.72
N SER A 47 -13.91 -7.48 1.45
CA SER A 47 -14.92 -6.82 2.29
C SER A 47 -16.33 -7.37 2.04
N ALA A 48 -16.57 -7.90 0.85
CA ALA A 48 -17.82 -8.54 0.43
C ALA A 48 -17.57 -9.95 -0.17
N PRO A 49 -17.02 -10.91 0.62
CA PRO A 49 -16.52 -12.18 0.11
C PRO A 49 -17.61 -13.15 -0.38
N ARG A 50 -18.91 -12.79 -0.26
CA ARG A 50 -20.06 -13.61 -0.65
C ARG A 50 -20.61 -13.25 -2.04
N GLY A 51 -19.79 -12.65 -2.90
CA GLY A 51 -20.18 -12.38 -4.29
C GLY A 51 -20.32 -13.68 -5.11
N THR A 52 -21.18 -13.66 -6.13
CA THR A 52 -21.31 -14.73 -7.14
C THR A 52 -20.13 -14.80 -8.13
N GLU A 53 -19.17 -13.89 -8.00
CA GLU A 53 -18.05 -13.73 -8.92
C GLU A 53 -17.10 -14.95 -8.92
N PRO A 54 -16.53 -15.32 -10.08
CA PRO A 54 -15.63 -16.48 -10.19
C PRO A 54 -14.43 -16.43 -9.22
N GLY A 55 -13.93 -15.23 -8.90
CA GLY A 55 -12.83 -15.03 -7.96
C GLY A 55 -13.22 -15.26 -6.49
N ALA A 56 -14.46 -15.00 -6.11
CA ALA A 56 -14.95 -15.17 -4.74
C ALA A 56 -15.00 -16.65 -4.32
N ARG A 57 -15.14 -17.58 -5.29
CA ARG A 57 -15.18 -19.03 -5.04
C ARG A 57 -13.89 -19.62 -4.47
N LYS A 58 -12.75 -18.91 -4.60
CA LYS A 58 -11.45 -19.35 -4.07
C LYS A 58 -11.15 -18.82 -2.67
N VAL A 59 -12.00 -17.94 -2.13
CA VAL A 59 -11.79 -17.30 -0.83
C VAL A 59 -12.20 -18.28 0.28
N VAL A 60 -11.27 -18.56 1.19
CA VAL A 60 -11.51 -19.43 2.35
C VAL A 60 -11.31 -18.64 3.64
N ARG A 61 -12.00 -18.98 4.73
CA ARG A 61 -11.72 -18.35 6.02
C ARG A 61 -10.39 -18.84 6.60
N SER A 62 -9.57 -17.91 7.04
CA SER A 62 -8.34 -18.19 7.80
C SER A 62 -8.63 -18.06 9.28
N GLN A 63 -8.28 -19.07 10.08
CA GLN A 63 -8.44 -19.02 11.52
C GLN A 63 -7.33 -18.14 12.13
N LEU A 64 -7.71 -17.23 13.02
CA LEU A 64 -6.79 -16.41 13.81
C LEU A 64 -6.79 -16.91 15.26
N SER A 65 -5.64 -16.80 15.93
CA SER A 65 -5.55 -17.10 17.35
C SER A 65 -6.03 -15.90 18.18
N VAL A 66 -7.32 -15.90 18.53
CA VAL A 66 -7.99 -14.78 19.22
C VAL A 66 -7.35 -14.45 20.57
N SER A 67 -6.84 -15.46 21.28
CA SER A 67 -6.23 -15.30 22.61
C SER A 67 -4.76 -14.88 22.58
N SER A 68 -4.12 -14.80 21.41
CA SER A 68 -2.69 -14.46 21.32
C SER A 68 -2.39 -12.99 21.56
N VAL A 69 -3.41 -12.12 21.44
CA VAL A 69 -3.26 -10.67 21.63
C VAL A 69 -4.39 -10.21 22.56
N SER A 70 -4.03 -9.51 23.63
CA SER A 70 -5.01 -8.93 24.54
C SER A 70 -5.80 -7.80 23.87
N ASP A 71 -7.06 -7.62 24.25
CA ASP A 71 -7.87 -6.49 23.75
C ASP A 71 -7.22 -5.13 24.08
N HIS A 72 -6.50 -5.05 25.20
CA HIS A 72 -5.73 -3.88 25.60
C HIS A 72 -4.60 -3.57 24.61
N ASP A 73 -3.80 -4.57 24.22
CA ASP A 73 -2.69 -4.36 23.27
C ASP A 73 -3.19 -4.06 21.86
N ALA A 74 -4.26 -4.71 21.43
CA ALA A 74 -4.94 -4.38 20.18
C ALA A 74 -5.41 -2.90 20.19
N HIS A 75 -6.04 -2.47 21.27
CA HIS A 75 -6.50 -1.09 21.42
C HIS A 75 -5.35 -0.08 21.41
N ARG A 76 -4.24 -0.37 22.10
CA ARG A 76 -3.03 0.48 22.09
C ARG A 76 -2.43 0.66 20.69
N ALA A 77 -2.55 -0.35 19.83
CA ALA A 77 -2.15 -0.27 18.43
C ALA A 77 -3.20 0.38 17.51
N GLY A 78 -4.37 0.76 18.06
CA GLY A 78 -5.48 1.32 17.27
C GLY A 78 -6.27 0.29 16.49
N LEU A 79 -6.28 -0.97 16.95
CA LEU A 79 -6.94 -2.10 16.30
C LEU A 79 -8.19 -2.53 17.08
N GLN A 80 -9.14 -3.11 16.36
CA GLN A 80 -10.28 -3.79 16.98
C GLN A 80 -9.80 -5.05 17.73
N PRO A 81 -10.56 -5.56 18.71
CA PRO A 81 -10.34 -6.89 19.27
C PRO A 81 -10.20 -7.97 18.18
N VAL A 82 -9.24 -8.89 18.32
CA VAL A 82 -8.98 -9.94 17.31
C VAL A 82 -10.22 -10.81 17.08
N SER A 83 -11.08 -10.96 18.09
CA SER A 83 -12.37 -11.66 18.01
C SER A 83 -13.33 -11.07 16.95
N LYS A 84 -13.17 -9.78 16.59
CA LYS A 84 -13.99 -9.11 15.57
C LYS A 84 -13.39 -9.20 14.17
N TRP A 85 -12.13 -9.62 14.05
CA TRP A 85 -11.45 -9.63 12.77
C TRP A 85 -12.02 -10.72 11.87
N GLN A 86 -12.06 -10.42 10.58
CA GLN A 86 -12.28 -11.41 9.55
C GLN A 86 -10.95 -11.64 8.85
N ALA A 87 -10.51 -12.89 8.74
CA ALA A 87 -9.31 -13.24 7.99
C ALA A 87 -9.65 -14.28 6.92
N TYR A 88 -9.03 -14.11 5.77
CA TYR A 88 -9.29 -14.92 4.59
C TYR A 88 -7.97 -15.40 3.98
N GLY A 89 -7.98 -16.61 3.43
CA GLY A 89 -6.94 -17.13 2.55
C GLY A 89 -7.48 -17.34 1.15
N LEU A 90 -6.61 -17.82 0.26
CA LEU A 90 -6.99 -18.21 -1.10
C LEU A 90 -6.60 -19.67 -1.36
N GLN A 91 -7.54 -20.44 -1.89
CA GLN A 91 -7.26 -21.82 -2.30
C GLN A 91 -6.16 -21.85 -3.37
N GLY A 92 -5.14 -22.69 -3.15
CA GLY A 92 -3.94 -22.75 -4.00
C GLY A 92 -2.81 -21.80 -3.59
N TYR A 93 -3.01 -20.96 -2.56
CA TYR A 93 -2.01 -20.02 -2.04
C TYR A 93 -1.81 -20.21 -0.53
N PRO A 94 -1.22 -21.34 -0.09
CA PRO A 94 -0.96 -21.57 1.32
C PRO A 94 -0.03 -20.49 1.90
N GLY A 95 -0.32 -20.04 3.11
CA GLY A 95 0.42 -18.97 3.79
C GLY A 95 -0.04 -17.55 3.43
N PHE A 96 -0.90 -17.37 2.43
CA PHE A 96 -1.52 -16.07 2.16
C PHE A 96 -2.68 -15.80 3.13
N ILE A 97 -2.63 -14.66 3.82
CA ILE A 97 -3.67 -14.18 4.72
C ILE A 97 -4.03 -12.74 4.35
N PHE A 98 -5.31 -12.49 4.14
CA PHE A 98 -5.88 -11.16 3.94
C PHE A 98 -6.80 -10.81 5.10
N ILE A 99 -6.58 -9.65 5.72
CA ILE A 99 -7.39 -9.12 6.83
C ILE A 99 -7.98 -7.79 6.38
N PRO A 100 -9.29 -7.70 6.10
CA PRO A 100 -9.93 -6.42 5.82
C PRO A 100 -9.81 -5.50 7.03
N ASN A 101 -9.77 -4.19 6.78
CA ASN A 101 -9.53 -3.11 7.73
C ASN A 101 -9.82 -3.48 9.22
N PRO A 102 -8.78 -3.89 9.99
CA PRO A 102 -8.95 -4.23 11.39
C PRO A 102 -8.82 -3.02 12.33
N PHE A 103 -8.63 -1.81 11.79
CA PHE A 103 -8.41 -0.62 12.59
C PHE A 103 -9.68 -0.13 13.28
N LEU A 104 -9.51 0.49 14.44
CA LEU A 104 -10.52 1.31 15.05
C LEU A 104 -10.81 2.53 14.16
N PRO A 105 -12.05 3.05 14.13
CA PRO A 105 -12.38 4.25 13.38
C PRO A 105 -11.43 5.41 13.70
N GLY A 106 -10.88 6.04 12.66
CA GLY A 106 -9.96 7.17 12.77
C GLY A 106 -8.48 6.81 13.02
N TYR A 107 -8.15 5.60 13.49
CA TYR A 107 -6.77 5.24 13.82
C TYR A 107 -5.85 5.05 12.60
N GLN A 108 -6.42 4.82 11.41
CA GLN A 108 -5.62 4.82 10.18
C GLN A 108 -4.88 6.16 9.98
N TRP A 109 -5.48 7.28 10.37
CA TRP A 109 -4.86 8.61 10.25
C TRP A 109 -3.60 8.74 11.11
N HIS A 110 -3.55 8.06 12.26
CA HIS A 110 -2.34 8.01 13.07
C HIS A 110 -1.20 7.41 12.26
N TRP A 111 -1.39 6.21 11.70
CA TRP A 111 -0.37 5.50 10.93
C TRP A 111 0.01 6.22 9.63
N VAL A 112 -0.97 6.80 8.92
CA VAL A 112 -0.71 7.65 7.74
C VAL A 112 0.18 8.85 8.13
N LYS A 113 -0.12 9.52 9.25
CA LYS A 113 0.70 10.63 9.76
C LYS A 113 2.12 10.16 10.10
N GLN A 114 2.28 9.00 10.75
CA GLN A 114 3.62 8.47 11.06
C GLN A 114 4.43 8.23 9.78
N CYS A 115 3.84 7.58 8.77
CA CYS A 115 4.50 7.30 7.49
C CYS A 115 4.95 8.56 6.75
N LEU A 116 4.11 9.60 6.72
CA LEU A 116 4.39 10.81 5.94
C LEU A 116 5.26 11.82 6.69
N LYS A 117 5.08 11.94 8.01
CA LYS A 117 5.74 12.96 8.83
C LYS A 117 6.95 12.45 9.60
N LEU A 118 6.86 11.29 10.27
CA LEU A 118 7.88 10.85 11.22
C LEU A 118 8.87 9.88 10.57
N TYR A 119 8.37 8.83 9.93
CA TYR A 119 9.22 7.77 9.37
C TYR A 119 10.06 8.26 8.20
N SER A 120 9.59 9.27 7.47
CA SER A 120 10.32 9.90 6.37
C SER A 120 11.53 10.74 6.84
N GLN A 121 11.63 11.07 8.14
CA GLN A 121 12.71 11.87 8.70
C GLN A 121 13.94 11.02 9.06
N LYS A 122 15.07 11.71 9.24
CA LYS A 122 16.30 11.11 9.77
C LYS A 122 16.08 10.58 11.19
N PRO A 123 16.69 9.45 11.57
CA PRO A 123 17.80 8.76 10.91
C PRO A 123 17.39 7.76 9.81
N ASN A 124 16.11 7.64 9.46
CA ASN A 124 15.67 6.68 8.45
C ASN A 124 16.18 7.05 7.05
N VAL A 125 16.35 6.03 6.22
CA VAL A 125 16.85 6.19 4.84
C VAL A 125 15.69 6.16 3.88
N CYS A 126 15.64 7.15 2.98
CA CYS A 126 14.62 7.27 1.94
C CYS A 126 15.25 7.47 0.55
N ASN A 127 14.42 7.44 -0.50
CA ASN A 127 14.91 7.59 -1.88
C ASN A 127 15.51 8.96 -2.19
N LEU A 128 15.16 10.00 -1.43
CA LEU A 128 15.62 11.38 -1.66
C LEU A 128 17.08 11.55 -1.27
N ASP A 129 17.56 10.75 -0.32
CA ASP A 129 18.92 10.77 0.23
C ASP A 129 20.01 10.49 -0.80
N LYS A 130 19.65 9.88 -1.94
CA LYS A 130 20.57 9.60 -3.04
C LYS A 130 20.95 10.84 -3.85
N HIS A 131 20.12 11.88 -3.81
CA HIS A 131 20.23 13.03 -4.71
C HIS A 131 20.14 14.37 -3.96
N MET A 132 19.97 14.36 -2.64
CA MET A 132 19.77 15.54 -1.80
C MET A 132 20.67 15.45 -0.57
N THR A 133 21.04 16.61 -0.02
CA THR A 133 21.83 16.64 1.21
C THR A 133 20.98 16.28 2.43
N GLN A 134 21.64 16.04 3.57
CA GLN A 134 20.93 15.72 4.81
C GLN A 134 20.10 16.92 5.30
N GLU A 135 20.60 18.14 5.10
CA GLU A 135 19.93 19.39 5.46
C GLU A 135 18.64 19.58 4.66
N GLU A 136 18.68 19.30 3.36
CA GLU A 136 17.51 19.39 2.48
C GLU A 136 16.43 18.35 2.84
N THR A 137 16.83 17.19 3.35
CA THR A 137 15.91 16.08 3.68
C THR A 137 15.52 16.01 5.15
N GLN A 138 15.99 16.93 5.99
CA GLN A 138 15.83 16.85 7.44
C GLN A 138 14.36 16.97 7.89
N ASP A 139 13.57 17.84 7.25
CA ASP A 139 12.13 17.97 7.53
C ASP A 139 11.29 18.09 6.26
N LEU A 140 11.09 16.93 5.61
CA LEU A 140 10.29 16.81 4.39
C LEU A 140 8.86 17.29 4.57
N TRP A 141 8.30 17.13 5.77
CA TRP A 141 6.91 17.49 6.06
C TRP A 141 6.73 18.99 6.18
N GLU A 142 7.54 19.67 7.00
CA GLU A 142 7.47 21.13 7.16
C GLU A 142 7.73 21.83 5.82
N GLN A 143 8.77 21.40 5.09
CA GLN A 143 9.07 21.97 3.77
C GLN A 143 7.96 21.74 2.74
N SER A 144 7.20 20.65 2.85
CA SER A 144 6.10 20.37 1.92
C SER A 144 4.76 20.98 2.34
N LYS A 145 4.59 21.39 3.61
CA LYS A 145 3.28 21.85 4.11
C LYS A 145 2.78 23.09 3.38
N GLU A 146 3.63 24.09 3.17
CA GLU A 146 3.24 25.31 2.48
C GLU A 146 2.89 25.04 1.01
N PHE A 147 3.70 24.20 0.34
CA PHE A 147 3.43 23.75 -1.03
C PHE A 147 2.12 22.97 -1.15
N LEU A 148 1.77 22.14 -0.17
CA LEU A 148 0.51 21.38 -0.17
C LEU A 148 -0.70 22.25 0.16
N ARG A 149 -0.53 23.29 0.99
CA ARG A 149 -1.59 24.26 1.33
C ARG A 149 -1.91 25.20 0.17
N ASN A 150 -0.90 25.62 -0.60
CA ASN A 150 -1.12 26.47 -1.74
C ASN A 150 -1.77 25.67 -2.88
N LYS A 151 -3.06 25.92 -3.14
CA LYS A 151 -3.85 25.31 -4.23
C LYS A 151 -3.84 26.19 -5.47
N GLU A 152 -2.68 26.63 -5.96
CA GLU A 152 -2.60 27.21 -7.29
C GLU A 152 -2.89 26.12 -8.34
N VAL A 153 -4.17 25.90 -8.62
CA VAL A 153 -4.72 24.81 -9.47
C VAL A 153 -4.26 24.90 -10.93
N ASN A 154 -3.81 26.08 -11.39
CA ASN A 154 -3.65 26.38 -12.81
C ASN A 154 -2.20 26.49 -13.31
N LYS A 155 -1.18 26.32 -12.45
CA LYS A 155 0.22 26.35 -12.89
C LYS A 155 0.89 24.98 -12.70
N ARG A 156 1.60 24.52 -13.74
CA ARG A 156 2.51 23.37 -13.64
C ARG A 156 3.61 23.73 -12.64
N ARG A 157 3.44 23.30 -11.39
CA ARG A 157 4.42 23.51 -10.32
C ARG A 157 5.38 22.32 -10.21
N PRO A 158 6.61 22.53 -9.73
CA PRO A 158 7.48 21.44 -9.36
C PRO A 158 6.85 20.62 -8.23
N ARG A 159 7.07 19.30 -8.24
CA ARG A 159 6.59 18.42 -7.17
C ARG A 159 7.27 18.74 -5.84
N SER A 160 6.51 18.75 -4.76
CA SER A 160 7.05 18.87 -3.39
C SER A 160 7.92 17.66 -3.05
N LEU A 161 8.72 17.76 -1.99
CA LEU A 161 9.54 16.64 -1.54
C LEU A 161 8.67 15.44 -1.12
N LEU A 162 7.55 15.69 -0.44
CA LEU A 162 6.61 14.64 -0.08
C LEU A 162 5.99 13.96 -1.33
N GLU A 163 5.72 14.71 -2.41
CA GLU A 163 5.24 14.16 -3.69
C GLU A 163 6.33 13.37 -4.45
N LYS A 164 7.61 13.63 -4.18
CA LYS A 164 8.78 12.90 -4.72
C LYS A 164 9.17 11.68 -3.87
N LEU A 165 8.66 11.55 -2.65
CA LEU A 165 8.90 10.37 -1.80
C LEU A 165 8.33 9.11 -2.47
N ARG A 166 9.09 8.03 -2.44
CA ARG A 166 8.76 6.72 -3.05
C ARG A 166 8.94 5.56 -2.10
N TRP A 167 9.96 5.61 -1.26
CA TRP A 167 10.21 4.58 -0.25
C TRP A 167 10.99 5.14 0.93
N VAL A 168 10.81 4.47 2.08
CA VAL A 168 11.54 4.67 3.33
C VAL A 168 11.87 3.28 3.87
N THR A 169 13.06 3.11 4.46
CA THR A 169 13.45 1.88 5.14
C THR A 169 13.60 2.12 6.64
N LEU A 170 13.09 1.19 7.44
CA LEU A 170 13.10 1.24 8.91
C LEU A 170 13.87 0.04 9.47
N GLY A 171 14.61 0.22 10.56
CA GLY A 171 15.38 -0.85 11.19
C GLY A 171 16.55 -1.33 10.32
N TYR A 172 16.59 -2.62 10.00
CA TYR A 172 17.62 -3.18 9.12
C TYR A 172 17.42 -2.69 7.68
N HIS A 173 18.41 -1.98 7.15
CA HIS A 173 18.30 -1.45 5.80
C HIS A 173 18.59 -2.55 4.78
N TYR A 174 17.63 -2.77 3.88
CA TYR A 174 17.82 -3.63 2.73
C TYR A 174 18.75 -2.96 1.73
N ASN A 175 19.87 -3.59 1.44
CA ASN A 175 20.77 -3.13 0.40
C ASN A 175 20.32 -3.73 -0.94
N TRP A 176 19.87 -2.86 -1.85
CA TRP A 176 19.32 -3.25 -3.16
C TRP A 176 20.33 -3.92 -4.10
N ASP A 177 21.63 -3.67 -3.93
CA ASP A 177 22.69 -4.23 -4.78
C ASP A 177 23.08 -5.64 -4.32
N SER A 178 23.33 -5.80 -3.02
CA SER A 178 23.70 -7.10 -2.43
C SER A 178 22.53 -8.02 -2.13
N LYS A 179 21.29 -7.48 -2.15
CA LYS A 179 20.06 -8.18 -1.75
C LYS A 179 20.07 -8.74 -0.32
N VAL A 180 20.84 -8.12 0.58
CA VAL A 180 21.00 -8.51 1.99
C VAL A 180 20.56 -7.38 2.92
N CYS A 181 19.92 -7.74 4.05
CA CYS A 181 19.62 -6.81 5.14
C CYS A 181 20.84 -6.62 6.05
N ARG A 182 21.22 -5.38 6.35
CA ARG A 182 22.34 -5.08 7.25
C ARG A 182 21.92 -4.12 8.37
N VAL A 183 22.60 -4.23 9.52
CA VAL A 183 22.46 -3.27 10.63
C VAL A 183 22.95 -1.90 10.13
N PRO A 184 22.23 -0.80 10.38
CA PRO A 184 22.76 0.53 10.09
C PRO A 184 24.03 0.77 10.92
N CYS A 185 25.15 1.12 10.29
CA CYS A 185 26.40 1.45 11.00
C CYS A 185 26.29 2.65 11.97
N LYS A 186 25.14 3.35 12.01
CA LYS A 186 24.90 4.51 12.88
C LYS A 186 24.24 4.20 14.23
N PHE A 187 23.91 2.95 14.54
CA PHE A 187 23.42 2.56 15.88
C PHE A 187 24.55 2.29 16.90
N HIS A 188 25.70 2.95 16.77
CA HIS A 188 26.85 2.69 17.66
C HIS A 188 26.94 3.60 18.90
N CYS A 189 26.06 4.58 19.11
CA CYS A 189 26.09 5.41 20.32
C CYS A 189 24.69 5.81 20.81
N LEU A 190 23.96 4.86 21.41
CA LEU A 190 23.02 5.18 22.49
C LEU A 190 23.32 4.16 23.60
N HIS A 191 24.31 4.51 24.44
CA HIS A 191 24.48 3.87 25.73
C HIS A 191 23.25 4.20 26.59
N PHE A 192 22.69 3.17 27.21
CA PHE A 192 21.73 3.27 28.32
C PHE A 192 22.33 4.01 29.51
#